data_AF-A0A212DGV1-F1
#
_entry.id   AF-A0A212DGV1-F1
#
_cell.length_a   1.000
_cell.length_b   1.000
_cell.length_c   1.000
_cell.angle_alpha   90.00
_cell.angle_beta   90.00
_cell.angle_gamma   90.00
#
_symmetry.space_group_name_H-M   'P 1'
#
loop_
_entity.id
_entity.type
_entity.pdbx_description
1 polymer ?
#
loop_
_entity_poly.entity_id
_entity_poly.type
_entity_poly.pdbx_seq_one_letter_code
_entity_poly.pdbx_strand_id
1 'polypeptide(L)'
;MDNIDRTETENEETGRWKKINSWIKRKFNYECYMTFLNGCYSCKWEAQQKKARRPLCCCSLRERLFYPWLVVSFCLSTLLLFTWIETSNEYNGFDWVVFLGTGVWFFWSIVLLSFLGILAAYTALLLVLGFLLCWEKNQLYLHWYHKILIVIVILFCSFFLWILLTYWKDRWFTIGLSLQVFAPYIHLGSLSVMVLLSWPVAFYLIHLEGEALQVVIGLPFVLILLCLYVVPLGIYSPCVQEKDKLGPKPYFFGHRGAGMLGPENTMMSFEKAVEYGAHGLESDVQI
;
A
#
# COMPACT_ATOMS: atom_id res chain seq x y z
N MET A 1 -7.62 65.76 -20.81
CA MET A 1 -7.05 64.51 -21.38
C MET A 1 -6.03 63.83 -20.44
N ASP A 2 -5.63 64.43 -19.32
CA ASP A 2 -4.62 63.83 -18.40
C ASP A 2 -5.11 62.74 -17.43
N ASN A 3 -6.42 62.54 -17.26
CA ASN A 3 -6.96 61.65 -16.22
C ASN A 3 -7.17 60.19 -16.69
N ILE A 4 -7.21 59.95 -18.01
CA ILE A 4 -7.43 58.61 -18.59
C ILE A 4 -6.10 57.85 -18.66
N ASP A 5 -5.00 58.53 -18.98
CA ASP A 5 -3.66 57.93 -19.07
C ASP A 5 -3.11 57.49 -17.69
N ARG A 6 -3.43 58.27 -16.64
CA ARG A 6 -3.04 57.94 -15.26
C ARG A 6 -3.79 56.72 -14.69
N THR A 7 -5.03 56.47 -15.14
CA THR A 7 -5.81 55.30 -14.69
C THR A 7 -5.47 54.03 -15.45
N GLU A 8 -4.99 54.11 -16.71
CA GLU A 8 -4.46 52.95 -17.44
C GLU A 8 -3.10 52.51 -16.88
N THR A 9 -2.21 53.45 -16.59
CA THR A 9 -0.89 53.17 -15.99
C THR A 9 -0.99 52.54 -14.58
N GLU A 10 -1.89 53.01 -13.71
CA GLU A 10 -2.12 52.38 -12.39
C GLU A 10 -2.66 50.94 -12.48
N ASN A 11 -3.51 50.65 -13.46
CA ASN A 11 -4.07 49.30 -13.69
C ASN A 11 -3.02 48.33 -14.26
N GLU A 12 -2.12 48.80 -15.13
CA GLU A 12 -0.97 48.01 -15.59
C GLU A 12 0.03 47.73 -14.46
N GLU A 13 0.33 48.73 -13.61
CA GLU A 13 1.25 48.54 -12.49
C GLU A 13 0.70 47.59 -11.42
N THR A 14 -0.60 47.66 -11.11
CA THR A 14 -1.25 46.70 -10.20
C THR A 14 -1.30 45.30 -10.80
N GLY A 15 -1.58 45.16 -12.10
CA GLY A 15 -1.51 43.88 -12.81
C GLY A 15 -0.10 43.26 -12.82
N ARG A 16 0.93 44.09 -13.03
CA ARG A 16 2.35 43.69 -12.97
C ARG A 16 2.75 43.24 -11.58
N TRP A 17 2.35 43.98 -10.54
CA TRP A 17 2.58 43.62 -9.14
C TRP A 17 1.89 42.31 -8.76
N LYS A 18 0.64 42.08 -9.20
CA LYS A 18 -0.07 40.80 -8.98
C LYS A 18 0.66 39.63 -9.64
N LYS A 19 1.16 39.82 -10.85
CA LYS A 19 1.92 38.81 -11.60
C LYS A 19 3.26 38.49 -10.94
N ILE A 20 3.99 39.51 -10.49
CA ILE A 20 5.24 39.40 -9.73
C ILE A 20 4.99 38.66 -8.41
N ASN A 21 3.95 39.05 -7.65
CA ASN A 21 3.65 38.44 -6.35
C ASN A 21 3.23 36.96 -6.51
N SER A 22 2.47 36.62 -7.56
CA SER A 22 2.14 35.22 -7.87
C SER A 22 3.38 34.41 -8.28
N TRP A 23 4.31 35.03 -9.01
CA TRP A 23 5.54 34.38 -9.46
C TRP A 23 6.52 34.17 -8.31
N ILE A 24 6.65 35.16 -7.41
CA ILE A 24 7.43 35.06 -6.17
C ILE A 24 6.85 33.98 -5.28
N LYS A 25 5.53 33.97 -5.04
CA LYS A 25 4.86 32.94 -4.24
C LYS A 25 5.05 31.54 -4.85
N ARG A 26 4.93 31.41 -6.17
CA ARG A 26 5.19 30.14 -6.88
C ARG A 26 6.65 29.69 -6.76
N LYS A 27 7.60 30.62 -6.88
CA LYS A 27 9.03 30.33 -6.76
C LYS A 27 9.42 29.95 -5.33
N PHE A 28 8.91 30.67 -4.34
CA PHE A 28 9.15 30.40 -2.92
C PHE A 28 8.53 29.06 -2.49
N ASN A 29 7.32 28.77 -2.95
CA ASN A 29 6.69 27.46 -2.73
C ASN A 29 7.49 26.32 -3.37
N TYR A 30 8.04 26.52 -4.57
CA TYR A 30 8.87 25.52 -5.24
C TYR A 30 10.22 25.31 -4.52
N GLU A 31 10.90 26.38 -4.08
CA GLU A 31 12.16 26.24 -3.34
C GLU A 31 11.94 25.58 -1.97
N CYS A 32 10.85 25.91 -1.26
CA CYS A 32 10.47 25.25 -0.01
C CYS A 32 10.14 23.76 -0.24
N TYR A 33 9.35 23.46 -1.28
CA TYR A 33 9.03 22.08 -1.69
C TYR A 33 10.30 21.26 -1.99
N MET A 34 11.22 21.82 -2.78
CA MET A 34 12.47 21.14 -3.12
C MET A 34 13.41 20.98 -1.92
N THR A 35 13.44 21.95 -1.02
CA THR A 35 14.22 21.88 0.22
C THR A 35 13.63 20.82 1.17
N PHE A 36 12.31 20.71 1.23
CA PHE A 36 11.62 19.67 1.99
C PHE A 36 11.91 18.27 1.44
N LEU A 37 11.76 18.05 0.13
CA LEU A 37 12.03 16.76 -0.48
C LEU A 37 13.48 16.30 -0.25
N ASN A 38 14.44 17.18 -0.52
CA ASN A 38 15.86 16.88 -0.29
C ASN A 38 16.17 16.75 1.21
N GLY A 39 15.54 17.54 2.06
CA GLY A 39 15.67 17.47 3.51
C GLY A 39 15.27 16.09 4.04
N CYS A 40 14.09 15.61 3.66
CA CYS A 40 13.59 14.31 4.11
C CYS A 40 14.35 13.12 3.52
N TYR A 41 14.85 13.19 2.29
CA TYR A 41 15.52 12.06 1.63
C TYR A 41 17.04 12.03 1.88
N SER A 42 17.68 13.21 1.88
CA SER A 42 19.12 13.39 2.00
C SER A 42 19.59 13.85 3.38
N CYS A 43 18.67 14.19 4.29
CA CYS A 43 18.94 14.84 5.59
C CYS A 43 19.69 16.17 5.46
N LYS A 44 19.56 16.86 4.31
CA LYS A 44 20.20 18.15 4.04
C LYS A 44 19.13 19.21 3.83
N TRP A 45 19.03 20.14 4.77
CA TRP A 45 18.03 21.22 4.79
C TRP A 45 18.51 22.52 4.13
N GLU A 46 19.64 22.48 3.42
CA GLU A 46 20.19 23.65 2.74
C GLU A 46 19.48 23.91 1.40
N ALA A 47 19.15 25.17 1.15
CA ALA A 47 18.58 25.61 -0.12
C ALA A 47 19.60 25.40 -1.25
N GLN A 48 19.39 24.38 -2.09
CA GLN A 48 20.18 24.18 -3.30
C GLN A 48 19.87 25.31 -4.29
N GLN A 49 20.91 26.08 -4.65
CA GLN A 49 20.83 26.95 -5.83
C GLN A 49 20.55 26.09 -7.07
N LYS A 50 19.67 26.56 -7.95
CA LYS A 50 19.34 25.91 -9.23
C LYS A 50 20.62 25.53 -9.98
N LYS A 51 21.08 24.28 -9.84
CA LYS A 51 22.06 23.71 -10.75
C LYS A 51 21.35 23.46 -12.07
N ALA A 52 22.03 23.82 -13.17
CA ALA A 52 21.51 23.65 -14.53
C ALA A 52 20.91 22.24 -14.70
N ARG A 53 19.75 22.14 -15.38
CA ARG A 53 19.09 20.88 -15.74
C ARG A 53 20.14 19.96 -16.37
N ARG A 54 20.61 18.97 -15.61
CA ARG A 54 21.54 17.96 -16.10
C ARG A 54 20.74 16.74 -16.58
N PRO A 55 21.24 15.99 -17.57
CA PRO A 55 20.55 14.84 -18.12
C PRO A 55 20.25 13.79 -17.03
N LEU A 56 19.14 13.07 -17.21
CA LEU A 56 18.48 12.16 -16.27
C LEU A 56 19.37 11.03 -15.71
N CYS A 57 20.57 10.83 -16.27
CA CYS A 57 21.34 9.60 -16.12
C CYS A 57 22.70 9.76 -15.40
N CYS A 58 22.87 10.76 -14.54
CA CYS A 58 24.10 10.95 -13.76
C CYS A 58 23.88 10.75 -12.25
N CYS A 59 23.30 9.62 -11.84
CA CYS A 59 23.33 9.18 -10.45
C CYS A 59 24.60 8.37 -10.18
N SER A 60 25.19 8.48 -8.98
CA SER A 60 26.33 7.64 -8.62
C SER A 60 25.93 6.16 -8.67
N LEU A 61 26.86 5.27 -9.04
CA LEU A 61 26.62 3.82 -9.14
C LEU A 61 26.01 3.25 -7.85
N ARG A 62 26.39 3.82 -6.70
CA ARG A 62 25.82 3.51 -5.39
C ARG A 62 24.31 3.81 -5.32
N GLU A 63 23.88 5.02 -5.69
CA GLU A 63 22.45 5.40 -5.62
C GLU A 63 21.60 4.57 -6.58
N ARG A 64 22.16 4.20 -7.74
CA ARG A 64 21.51 3.29 -8.70
C ARG A 64 21.27 1.89 -8.13
N LEU A 65 22.15 1.40 -7.25
CA LEU A 65 21.98 0.11 -6.56
C LEU A 65 21.03 0.21 -5.36
N PHE A 66 21.06 1.33 -4.63
CA PHE A 66 20.25 1.50 -3.43
C PHE A 66 18.76 1.76 -3.73
N TYR A 67 18.42 2.35 -4.87
CA TYR A 67 17.02 2.55 -5.25
C TYR A 67 16.25 1.23 -5.44
N PRO A 68 16.75 0.22 -6.18
CA PRO A 68 16.18 -1.12 -6.18
C PRO A 68 16.07 -1.76 -4.79
N TRP A 69 17.07 -1.58 -3.91
CA TRP A 69 16.99 -2.09 -2.54
C TRP A 69 15.86 -1.42 -1.74
N LEU A 70 15.63 -0.13 -1.92
CA LEU A 70 14.49 0.57 -1.33
C LEU A 70 13.16 -0.01 -1.83
N VAL A 71 13.04 -0.29 -3.13
CA VAL A 71 11.86 -0.96 -3.72
C VAL A 71 11.67 -2.34 -3.10
N VAL A 72 12.71 -3.16 -3.02
CA VAL A 72 12.66 -4.50 -2.40
C VAL A 72 12.25 -4.40 -0.92
N SER A 73 12.80 -3.43 -0.18
CA SER A 73 12.44 -3.20 1.22
C SER A 73 10.97 -2.84 1.39
N PHE A 74 10.43 -1.97 0.54
CA PHE A 74 9.00 -1.63 0.52
C PHE A 74 8.13 -2.85 0.16
N CYS A 75 8.51 -3.64 -0.85
CA CYS A 75 7.76 -4.84 -1.21
C CYS A 75 7.76 -5.87 -0.07
N LEU A 76 8.90 -6.12 0.57
CA LEU A 76 8.99 -7.07 1.68
C LEU A 76 8.21 -6.57 2.91
N SER A 77 8.29 -5.29 3.25
CA SER A 77 7.59 -4.71 4.40
C SER A 77 6.07 -4.74 4.20
N THR A 78 5.58 -4.43 3.00
CA THR A 78 4.15 -4.50 2.66
C THR A 78 3.63 -5.93 2.62
N LEU A 79 4.37 -6.87 2.02
CA LEU A 79 4.00 -8.30 2.04
C LEU A 79 3.92 -8.84 3.46
N LEU A 80 4.88 -8.49 4.31
CA LEU A 80 4.88 -8.91 5.69
C LEU A 80 3.72 -8.28 6.49
N LEU A 81 3.47 -6.98 6.32
CA LEU A 81 2.34 -6.30 6.94
C LEU A 81 1.00 -6.92 6.52
N PHE A 82 0.81 -7.15 5.21
CA PHE A 82 -0.38 -7.81 4.68
C PHE A 82 -0.56 -9.20 5.30
N THR A 83 0.50 -10.00 5.30
CA THR A 83 0.48 -11.34 5.91
C THR A 83 0.07 -11.27 7.38
N TRP A 84 0.62 -10.32 8.14
CA TRP A 84 0.27 -10.17 9.55
C TRP A 84 -1.19 -9.77 9.77
N ILE A 85 -1.72 -8.84 8.96
CA ILE A 85 -3.13 -8.43 8.99
C ILE A 85 -4.07 -9.62 8.74
N GLU A 86 -3.76 -10.44 7.73
CA GLU A 86 -4.55 -11.64 7.39
C GLU A 86 -4.52 -12.69 8.51
N THR A 87 -3.48 -12.68 9.34
CA THR A 87 -3.39 -13.56 10.53
C THR A 87 -4.09 -12.98 11.77
N SER A 88 -4.91 -11.93 11.63
CA SER A 88 -5.63 -11.32 12.75
C SER A 88 -6.49 -12.28 13.57
N ASN A 89 -7.03 -13.34 12.95
CA ASN A 89 -7.76 -14.39 13.64
C ASN A 89 -6.92 -15.15 14.68
N GLU A 90 -5.60 -15.12 14.58
CA GLU A 90 -4.64 -15.84 15.45
C GLU A 90 -3.97 -14.92 16.48
N TYR A 91 -4.32 -13.63 16.51
CA TYR A 91 -3.70 -12.66 17.40
C TYR A 91 -3.81 -13.05 18.88
N ASN A 92 -4.95 -13.59 19.31
CA ASN A 92 -5.12 -14.05 20.69
C ASN A 92 -4.17 -15.22 21.04
N GLY A 93 -3.94 -16.14 20.09
CA GLY A 93 -3.00 -17.24 20.28
C GLY A 93 -1.55 -16.73 20.38
N PHE A 94 -1.18 -15.77 19.53
CA PHE A 94 0.12 -15.11 19.61
C PHE A 94 0.31 -14.38 20.95
N ASP A 95 -0.66 -13.59 21.37
CA ASP A 95 -0.62 -12.83 22.63
C ASP A 95 -0.47 -13.77 23.83
N TRP A 96 -1.16 -14.91 23.81
CA TRP A 96 -1.02 -15.95 24.83
C TRP A 96 0.39 -16.55 24.89
N VAL A 97 1.00 -16.85 23.74
CA VAL A 97 2.38 -17.38 23.70
C VAL A 97 3.38 -16.36 24.22
N VAL A 98 3.25 -15.08 23.86
CA VAL A 98 4.13 -14.02 24.36
C VAL A 98 3.92 -13.82 25.86
N PHE A 99 2.68 -13.91 26.34
CA PHE A 99 2.38 -13.89 27.78
C PHE A 99 3.09 -15.02 28.52
N LEU A 100 3.07 -16.26 28.02
CA LEU A 100 3.77 -17.38 28.65
C LEU A 100 5.28 -17.14 28.75
N GLY A 101 5.89 -16.47 27.77
CA GLY A 101 7.32 -16.15 27.77
C GLY A 101 7.71 -14.93 28.61
N THR A 102 6.84 -13.92 28.68
CA THR A 102 7.15 -12.62 29.34
C THR A 102 6.51 -12.44 30.71
N GLY A 103 5.46 -13.21 31.02
CA GLY A 103 4.63 -13.06 32.22
C GLY A 103 3.71 -11.84 32.21
N VAL A 104 3.69 -11.05 31.13
CA VAL A 104 2.91 -9.80 31.04
C VAL A 104 1.84 -9.92 29.95
N TRP A 105 0.58 -9.86 30.38
CA TRP A 105 -0.55 -9.87 29.45
C TRP A 105 -0.71 -8.52 28.78
N PHE A 106 -0.55 -8.48 27.46
CA PHE A 106 -0.71 -7.29 26.65
C PHE A 106 -1.08 -7.66 25.21
N PHE A 107 -1.58 -6.69 24.43
CA PHE A 107 -1.93 -6.86 23.01
C PHE A 107 -0.67 -6.82 22.13
N TRP A 108 0.26 -7.77 22.35
CA TRP A 108 1.55 -7.86 21.66
C TRP A 108 1.41 -7.97 20.13
N SER A 109 0.33 -8.60 19.68
CA SER A 109 -0.08 -8.74 18.28
C SER A 109 -0.33 -7.38 17.61
N ILE A 110 -1.00 -6.46 18.31
CA ILE A 110 -1.29 -5.10 17.87
C ILE A 110 -0.02 -4.23 17.93
N VAL A 111 0.84 -4.44 18.92
CA VAL A 111 2.15 -3.78 18.97
C VAL A 111 2.99 -4.18 17.76
N LEU A 112 3.05 -5.48 17.45
CA LEU A 112 3.76 -5.98 16.28
C LEU A 112 3.14 -5.45 14.98
N LEU A 113 1.80 -5.45 14.86
CA LEU A 113 1.10 -4.85 13.73
C LEU A 113 1.48 -3.38 13.54
N SER A 114 1.49 -2.61 14.63
CA SER A 114 1.86 -1.18 14.61
C SER A 114 3.31 -0.99 14.16
N PHE A 115 4.22 -1.81 14.67
CA PHE A 115 5.62 -1.79 14.27
C PHE A 115 5.80 -2.11 12.77
N LEU A 116 5.17 -3.18 12.27
CA LEU A 116 5.19 -3.53 10.85
C LEU A 116 4.57 -2.42 9.99
N GLY A 117 3.49 -1.80 10.46
CA GLY A 117 2.84 -0.66 9.82
C GLY A 117 3.77 0.54 9.68
N ILE A 118 4.52 0.88 10.74
CA ILE A 118 5.51 1.95 10.73
C ILE A 118 6.63 1.65 9.73
N LEU A 119 7.13 0.41 9.68
CA LEU A 119 8.17 0.03 8.72
C LEU A 119 7.69 0.16 7.26
N ALA A 120 6.48 -0.32 6.97
CA ALA A 120 5.86 -0.19 5.65
C ALA A 120 5.62 1.27 5.28
N ALA A 121 5.08 2.08 6.19
CA ALA A 121 4.84 3.51 5.98
C ALA A 121 6.14 4.28 5.75
N TYR A 122 7.19 3.99 6.52
CA TYR A 122 8.49 4.62 6.39
C TYR A 122 9.14 4.31 5.02
N THR A 123 9.13 3.03 4.61
CA THR A 123 9.68 2.62 3.30
C THR A 123 8.86 3.18 2.14
N ALA A 124 7.52 3.23 2.27
CA ALA A 124 6.64 3.87 1.30
C ALA A 124 6.93 5.37 1.16
N LEU A 125 7.08 6.07 2.28
CA LEU A 125 7.38 7.51 2.30
C LEU A 125 8.71 7.79 1.59
N LEU A 126 9.77 7.03 1.89
CA LEU A 126 11.05 7.17 1.20
C LEU A 126 10.93 6.88 -0.30
N LEU A 127 10.15 5.88 -0.69
CA LEU A 127 9.93 5.54 -2.09
C LEU A 127 9.20 6.66 -2.84
N VAL A 128 8.16 7.25 -2.22
CA VAL A 128 7.42 8.40 -2.76
C VAL A 128 8.32 9.62 -2.88
N LEU A 129 9.12 9.93 -1.85
CA LEU A 129 10.09 11.04 -1.92
C LEU A 129 11.12 10.82 -3.04
N GLY A 130 11.64 9.59 -3.17
CA GLY A 130 12.54 9.22 -4.25
C GLY A 130 11.91 9.37 -5.63
N PHE A 131 10.65 8.96 -5.79
CA PHE A 131 9.88 9.13 -7.02
C PHE A 131 9.65 10.60 -7.37
N LEU A 132 9.24 11.43 -6.40
CA LEU A 132 9.06 12.88 -6.60
C LEU A 132 10.37 13.58 -6.98
N LEU A 133 11.49 13.19 -6.36
CA LEU A 133 12.82 13.69 -6.72
C LEU A 133 13.23 13.29 -8.15
N CYS A 134 12.90 12.06 -8.56
CA CYS A 134 13.10 11.62 -9.95
C CYS A 134 12.24 12.41 -10.93
N TRP A 135 10.98 12.68 -10.56
CA TRP A 135 10.04 13.44 -11.36
C TRP A 135 10.54 14.87 -11.62
N GLU A 136 11.07 15.52 -10.58
CA GLU A 136 11.71 16.84 -10.66
C GLU A 136 13.11 16.80 -11.30
N LYS A 137 13.57 15.64 -11.77
CA LYS A 137 14.88 15.39 -12.40
C LYS A 137 16.06 15.79 -11.50
N ASN A 138 15.89 15.67 -10.19
CA ASN A 138 16.94 15.98 -9.21
C ASN A 138 17.79 14.72 -8.90
N GLN A 139 19.00 14.92 -8.36
CA GLN A 139 19.85 13.81 -7.97
C GLN A 139 19.27 13.08 -6.75
N LEU A 140 19.09 11.76 -6.88
CA LEU A 140 18.82 10.88 -5.74
C LEU A 140 20.08 10.81 -4.88
N TYR A 141 20.03 11.37 -3.68
CA TYR A 141 21.08 11.17 -2.67
C TYR A 141 20.44 10.67 -1.39
N LEU A 142 20.41 9.36 -1.19
CA LEU A 142 19.84 8.81 0.03
C LEU A 142 20.87 8.92 1.17
N HIS A 143 20.48 9.52 2.29
CA HIS A 143 21.36 9.64 3.44
C HIS A 143 21.81 8.26 3.97
N TRP A 144 23.04 8.16 4.49
CA TRP A 144 23.59 6.91 5.03
C TRP A 144 22.75 6.29 6.15
N TYR A 145 22.09 7.10 6.99
CA TYR A 145 21.17 6.61 8.02
C TYR A 145 19.99 5.83 7.41
N HIS A 146 19.33 6.40 6.41
CA HIS A 146 18.23 5.73 5.70
C HIS A 146 18.71 4.46 5.00
N LYS A 147 19.93 4.47 4.42
CA LYS A 147 20.53 3.27 3.82
C LYS A 147 20.70 2.13 4.82
N ILE A 148 21.23 2.43 6.02
CA ILE A 148 21.38 1.44 7.09
C ILE A 148 20.02 0.92 7.52
N LEU A 149 19.05 1.82 7.71
CA LEU A 149 17.70 1.43 8.13
C LEU A 149 16.99 0.54 7.10
N ILE A 150 17.13 0.82 5.80
CA ILE A 150 16.60 -0.04 4.72
C ILE A 150 17.18 -1.45 4.79
N VAL A 151 18.50 -1.57 5.00
CA VAL A 151 19.15 -2.88 5.13
C VAL A 151 18.62 -3.63 6.35
N ILE A 152 18.47 -2.95 7.49
CA ILE A 152 17.88 -3.53 8.70
C ILE A 152 16.44 -4.02 8.43
N VAL A 153 15.62 -3.22 7.74
CA VAL A 153 14.26 -3.61 7.38
C VAL A 153 14.25 -4.84 6.48
N ILE A 154 15.08 -4.88 5.44
CA ILE A 154 15.18 -6.06 4.55
C ILE A 154 15.54 -7.31 5.36
N LEU A 155 16.55 -7.23 6.22
CA LEU A 155 16.99 -8.37 7.04
C LEU A 155 15.89 -8.83 8.00
N PHE A 156 15.26 -7.90 8.71
CA PHE A 156 14.16 -8.19 9.62
C PHE A 156 12.97 -8.82 8.89
N CYS A 157 12.51 -8.22 7.80
CA CYS A 157 11.38 -8.74 7.02
C CYS A 157 11.70 -10.12 6.43
N SER A 158 12.92 -10.32 5.91
CA SER A 158 13.34 -11.62 5.37
C SER A 158 13.39 -12.70 6.44
N PHE A 159 13.93 -12.37 7.63
CA PHE A 159 13.99 -13.29 8.76
C PHE A 159 12.59 -13.67 9.25
N PHE A 160 11.69 -12.70 9.42
CA PHE A 160 10.33 -12.96 9.89
C PHE A 160 9.51 -13.74 8.85
N LEU A 161 9.61 -13.39 7.57
CA LEU A 161 8.98 -14.16 6.49
C LEU A 161 9.53 -15.58 6.44
N TRP A 162 10.83 -15.79 6.65
CA TRP A 162 11.42 -17.13 6.74
C TRP A 162 10.84 -17.96 7.88
N ILE A 163 10.62 -17.35 9.06
CA ILE A 163 9.92 -18.01 10.19
C ILE A 163 8.51 -18.41 9.78
N LEU A 164 7.74 -17.47 9.20
CA LEU A 164 6.37 -17.76 8.74
C LEU A 164 6.34 -18.87 7.68
N LEU A 165 7.28 -18.86 6.73
CA LEU A 165 7.38 -19.87 5.67
C LEU A 165 7.71 -21.26 6.23
N THR A 166 8.49 -21.30 7.31
CA THR A 166 8.96 -22.56 7.91
C THR A 166 7.91 -23.16 8.85
N TYR A 167 7.35 -22.35 9.75
CA TYR A 167 6.50 -22.81 10.84
C TYR A 167 5.00 -22.68 10.55
N TRP A 168 4.61 -21.88 9.57
CA TRP A 168 3.20 -21.52 9.35
C TRP A 168 2.63 -22.12 8.05
N LYS A 169 3.12 -23.30 7.65
CA LYS A 169 2.78 -23.95 6.36
C LYS A 169 1.28 -24.11 6.12
N ASP A 170 0.53 -24.49 7.16
CA ASP A 170 -0.89 -24.84 7.03
C ASP A 170 -1.81 -23.63 6.80
N ARG A 171 -1.36 -22.40 7.08
CA ARG A 171 -2.19 -21.18 6.89
C ARG A 171 -1.78 -20.32 5.71
N TRP A 172 -0.78 -20.71 4.91
CA TRP A 172 -0.48 -20.01 3.64
C TRP A 172 -1.67 -20.06 2.68
N PHE A 173 -2.54 -21.07 2.82
CA PHE A 173 -3.80 -21.13 2.10
C PHE A 173 -4.69 -19.91 2.37
N THR A 174 -4.75 -19.44 3.62
CA THR A 174 -5.53 -18.24 4.00
C THR A 174 -5.02 -16.99 3.28
N ILE A 175 -3.70 -16.82 3.19
CA ILE A 175 -3.08 -15.69 2.49
C ILE A 175 -3.39 -15.75 0.99
N GLY A 176 -3.30 -16.94 0.38
CA GLY A 176 -3.63 -17.15 -1.02
C GLY A 176 -5.10 -16.85 -1.32
N LEU A 177 -6.01 -17.30 -0.45
CA LEU A 177 -7.43 -17.03 -0.56
C LEU A 177 -7.74 -15.53 -0.43
N SER A 178 -7.10 -14.86 0.52
CA SER A 178 -7.23 -13.41 0.68
C SER A 178 -6.74 -12.66 -0.56
N LEU A 179 -5.57 -13.02 -1.11
CA LEU A 179 -5.08 -12.43 -2.37
C LEU A 179 -6.06 -12.62 -3.52
N GLN A 180 -6.77 -13.75 -3.59
CA GLN A 180 -7.80 -13.99 -4.59
C GLN A 180 -9.02 -13.08 -4.41
N VAL A 181 -9.43 -12.81 -3.17
CA VAL A 181 -10.48 -11.83 -2.84
C VAL A 181 -10.03 -10.41 -3.20
N PHE A 182 -8.75 -10.07 -2.96
CA PHE A 182 -8.19 -8.76 -3.27
C PHE A 182 -7.78 -8.59 -4.74
N ALA A 183 -7.67 -9.67 -5.52
CA ALA A 183 -7.20 -9.65 -6.91
C ALA A 183 -7.96 -8.66 -7.82
N PRO A 184 -9.30 -8.56 -7.80
CA PRO A 184 -10.02 -7.55 -8.59
C PRO A 184 -9.62 -6.11 -8.23
N TYR A 185 -9.44 -5.82 -6.95
CA TYR A 185 -9.07 -4.49 -6.47
C TYR A 185 -7.63 -4.14 -6.84
N ILE A 186 -6.71 -5.10 -6.68
CA ILE A 186 -5.31 -4.95 -7.10
C ILE A 186 -5.24 -4.74 -8.62
N HIS A 187 -6.05 -5.45 -9.40
CA HIS A 187 -6.13 -5.31 -10.84
C HIS A 187 -6.61 -3.91 -11.27
N LEU A 188 -7.74 -3.45 -10.71
CA LEU A 188 -8.28 -2.11 -10.98
C LEU A 188 -7.31 -1.00 -10.57
N GLY A 189 -6.66 -1.16 -9.40
CA GLY A 189 -5.61 -0.25 -8.94
C GLY A 189 -4.42 -0.22 -9.90
N SER A 190 -3.95 -1.38 -10.33
CA SER A 190 -2.82 -1.51 -11.27
C SER A 190 -3.11 -0.88 -12.62
N LEU A 191 -4.31 -1.10 -13.17
CA LEU A 191 -4.73 -0.44 -14.42
C LEU A 191 -4.78 1.08 -14.26
N SER A 192 -5.31 1.57 -13.14
CA SER A 192 -5.36 3.02 -12.85
C SER A 192 -3.95 3.63 -12.83
N VAL A 193 -2.99 2.96 -12.19
CA VAL A 193 -1.58 3.38 -12.18
C VAL A 193 -0.97 3.37 -13.59
N MET A 194 -1.20 2.31 -14.38
CA MET A 194 -0.71 2.25 -15.76
C MET A 194 -1.27 3.39 -16.62
N VAL A 195 -2.56 3.71 -16.48
CA VAL A 195 -3.19 4.83 -17.19
C VAL A 195 -2.54 6.16 -16.80
N LEU A 196 -2.30 6.41 -15.51
CA LEU A 196 -1.63 7.64 -15.05
C LEU A 196 -0.18 7.75 -15.56
N LEU A 197 0.53 6.61 -15.63
CA LEU A 197 1.91 6.56 -16.13
C LEU A 197 2.02 6.61 -17.67
N SER A 198 0.93 6.39 -18.40
CA SER A 198 0.93 6.35 -19.87
C SER A 198 1.47 7.66 -20.50
N TRP A 199 0.98 8.82 -20.03
CA TRP A 199 1.39 10.12 -20.57
C TRP A 199 2.86 10.45 -20.29
N PRO A 200 3.38 10.32 -19.05
CA PRO A 200 4.80 10.52 -18.75
C PRO A 200 5.72 9.59 -19.54
N VAL A 201 5.34 8.31 -19.67
CA VAL A 201 6.11 7.32 -20.43
C VAL A 201 6.11 7.69 -21.91
N ALA A 202 4.95 8.01 -22.50
CA ALA A 202 4.86 8.42 -23.90
C ALA A 202 5.70 9.67 -24.18
N PHE A 203 5.61 10.70 -23.33
CA PHE A 203 6.43 11.90 -23.44
C PHE A 203 7.93 11.58 -23.38
N TYR A 204 8.33 10.69 -22.48
CA TYR A 204 9.72 10.27 -22.32
C TYR A 204 10.22 9.49 -23.54
N LEU A 205 9.42 8.55 -24.07
CA LEU A 205 9.74 7.79 -25.28
C LEU A 205 9.93 8.68 -26.50
N ILE A 206 9.09 9.70 -26.68
CA ILE A 206 9.20 10.65 -27.82
C ILE A 206 10.48 11.49 -27.75
N HIS A 207 10.94 11.85 -26.54
CA HIS A 207 12.13 12.69 -26.35
C HIS A 207 13.45 11.90 -26.22
N LEU A 208 13.39 10.56 -26.28
CA LEU A 208 14.55 9.70 -26.21
C LEU A 208 15.21 9.60 -27.59
N GLU A 209 16.47 9.98 -27.70
CA GLU A 209 17.24 9.93 -28.96
C GLU A 209 17.78 8.53 -29.30
N GLY A 210 17.61 7.53 -28.42
CA GLY A 210 18.18 6.18 -28.60
C GLY A 210 17.13 5.06 -28.61
N GLU A 211 17.07 4.31 -29.72
CA GLU A 211 16.14 3.19 -29.92
C GLU A 211 16.28 2.10 -28.84
N ALA A 212 17.51 1.76 -28.44
CA ALA A 212 17.75 0.77 -27.40
C ALA A 212 17.12 1.17 -26.05
N LEU A 213 17.17 2.46 -25.69
CA LEU A 213 16.62 2.94 -24.42
C LEU A 213 15.09 3.09 -24.51
N GLN A 214 14.55 3.42 -25.68
CA GLN A 214 13.11 3.36 -25.94
C GLN A 214 12.57 1.94 -25.77
N VAL A 215 13.26 0.92 -26.29
CA VAL A 215 12.86 -0.48 -26.11
C VAL A 215 12.94 -0.89 -24.64
N VAL A 216 14.03 -0.53 -23.93
CA VAL A 216 14.21 -0.88 -22.50
C VAL A 216 13.09 -0.34 -21.61
N ILE A 217 12.46 0.78 -21.96
CA ILE A 217 11.41 1.42 -21.15
C ILE A 217 10.01 1.11 -21.69
N GLY A 218 9.83 1.17 -23.01
CA GLY A 218 8.54 0.96 -23.67
C GLY A 218 8.10 -0.49 -23.66
N LEU A 219 9.02 -1.44 -23.91
CA LEU A 219 8.67 -2.86 -23.97
C LEU A 219 8.13 -3.39 -22.63
N PRO A 220 8.78 -3.15 -21.47
CA PRO A 220 8.21 -3.57 -20.19
C PRO A 220 6.83 -2.96 -19.91
N PHE A 221 6.63 -1.68 -20.24
CA PHE A 221 5.33 -1.02 -20.03
C PHE A 221 4.21 -1.70 -20.81
N VAL A 222 4.44 -2.00 -22.10
CA VAL A 222 3.47 -2.70 -22.96
C VAL A 222 3.24 -4.13 -22.48
N LEU A 223 4.30 -4.85 -22.11
CA LEU A 223 4.19 -6.22 -21.59
C LEU A 223 3.38 -6.28 -20.29
N ILE A 224 3.65 -5.38 -19.34
CA ILE A 224 2.90 -5.28 -18.09
C ILE A 224 1.42 -5.00 -18.37
N LEU A 225 1.14 -4.05 -19.26
CA LEU A 225 -0.23 -3.71 -19.65
C LEU A 225 -0.96 -4.90 -20.28
N LEU A 226 -0.30 -5.64 -21.17
CA LEU A 226 -0.85 -6.85 -21.79
C LEU A 226 -1.13 -7.93 -20.74
N CYS A 227 -0.19 -8.19 -19.83
CA CYS A 227 -0.40 -9.12 -18.72
C CYS A 227 -1.62 -8.70 -17.88
N LEU A 228 -1.74 -7.42 -17.53
CA LEU A 228 -2.88 -6.90 -16.78
C LEU A 228 -4.20 -7.11 -17.54
N TYR A 229 -4.23 -7.00 -18.88
CA TYR A 229 -5.45 -7.30 -19.63
C TYR A 229 -5.85 -8.78 -19.60
N VAL A 230 -4.89 -9.70 -19.41
CA VAL A 230 -5.14 -11.15 -19.32
C VAL A 230 -5.54 -11.58 -17.91
N VAL A 231 -5.07 -10.88 -16.86
CA VAL A 231 -5.31 -11.21 -15.44
C VAL A 231 -6.78 -11.50 -15.10
N PRO A 232 -7.80 -10.74 -15.58
CA PRO A 232 -9.21 -11.03 -15.27
C PRO A 232 -9.67 -12.44 -15.62
N LEU A 233 -9.04 -13.10 -16.60
CA LEU A 233 -9.35 -14.49 -16.96
C LEU A 233 -8.94 -15.50 -15.88
N GLY A 234 -8.02 -15.12 -14.99
CA GLY A 234 -7.55 -15.95 -13.87
C GLY A 234 -8.19 -15.60 -12.52
N ILE A 235 -9.03 -14.56 -12.47
CA ILE A 235 -9.69 -14.15 -11.23
C ILE A 235 -10.99 -14.95 -11.07
N TYR A 236 -10.94 -15.96 -10.21
CA TYR A 236 -12.12 -16.71 -9.78
C TYR A 236 -12.58 -16.21 -8.41
N SER A 237 -13.89 -16.15 -8.18
CA SER A 237 -14.40 -15.84 -6.83
C SER A 237 -14.33 -17.10 -5.97
N PRO A 238 -13.60 -17.08 -4.84
CA PRO A 238 -13.59 -18.22 -3.92
C PRO A 238 -14.93 -18.37 -3.18
N CYS A 239 -15.77 -17.33 -3.16
CA CYS A 239 -17.03 -17.31 -2.43
C CYS A 239 -18.23 -17.82 -3.26
N VAL A 240 -18.10 -17.86 -4.59
CA VAL A 240 -19.17 -18.31 -5.50
C VAL A 240 -18.80 -19.68 -6.02
N GLN A 241 -19.30 -20.70 -5.34
CA GLN A 241 -19.11 -22.09 -5.74
C GLN A 241 -20.32 -22.58 -6.54
N GLU A 242 -20.09 -23.42 -7.55
CA GLU A 242 -21.16 -24.05 -8.32
C GLU A 242 -21.99 -24.97 -7.40
N LYS A 243 -23.30 -25.06 -7.65
CA LYS A 243 -24.24 -25.78 -6.75
C LYS A 243 -23.88 -27.26 -6.58
N ASP A 244 -23.35 -27.87 -7.63
CA ASP A 244 -22.89 -29.26 -7.69
C ASP A 244 -21.60 -29.52 -6.90
N LYS A 245 -20.84 -28.47 -6.58
CA LYS A 245 -19.62 -28.54 -5.76
C LYS A 245 -19.86 -28.21 -4.29
N LEU A 246 -21.07 -27.80 -3.91
CA LEU A 246 -21.42 -27.56 -2.51
C LEU A 246 -21.46 -28.90 -1.76
N GLY A 247 -20.93 -28.89 -0.53
CA GLY A 247 -21.11 -30.02 0.40
C GLY A 247 -22.59 -30.24 0.73
N PRO A 248 -22.93 -31.35 1.41
CA PRO A 248 -24.28 -31.57 1.88
C PRO A 248 -24.75 -30.38 2.73
N LYS A 249 -26.05 -30.03 2.64
CA LYS A 249 -26.65 -28.97 3.44
C LYS A 249 -26.25 -29.18 4.91
N PRO A 250 -25.64 -28.19 5.59
CA PRO A 250 -25.22 -28.36 6.96
C PRO A 250 -26.43 -28.60 7.87
N TYR A 251 -26.21 -29.37 8.93
CA TYR A 251 -27.22 -29.54 9.97
C TYR A 251 -27.37 -28.24 10.75
N PHE A 252 -28.61 -27.76 10.87
CA PHE A 252 -28.92 -26.57 11.65
C PHE A 252 -29.39 -26.98 13.04
N PHE A 253 -28.77 -26.42 14.08
CA PHE A 253 -29.17 -26.64 15.46
C PHE A 253 -29.86 -25.39 15.99
N GLY A 254 -31.00 -25.57 16.66
CA GLY A 254 -31.71 -24.50 17.33
C GLY A 254 -31.02 -24.14 18.64
N HIS A 255 -30.16 -23.12 18.61
CA HIS A 255 -29.46 -22.59 19.79
C HIS A 255 -30.48 -21.97 20.75
N ARG A 256 -30.64 -22.59 21.93
CA ARG A 256 -31.72 -22.31 22.92
C ARG A 256 -33.13 -22.38 22.32
N GLY A 257 -33.31 -23.22 21.30
CA GLY A 257 -34.52 -23.30 20.47
C GLY A 257 -34.53 -22.26 19.35
N ALA A 258 -35.68 -21.65 19.09
CA ALA A 258 -35.87 -20.60 18.08
C ALA A 258 -36.06 -19.23 18.74
N GLY A 259 -34.98 -18.63 19.25
CA GLY A 259 -35.02 -17.40 20.06
C GLY A 259 -35.63 -16.16 19.39
N MET A 260 -35.73 -16.13 18.06
CA MET A 260 -36.44 -15.06 17.32
C MET A 260 -37.96 -15.27 17.25
N LEU A 261 -38.46 -16.47 17.57
CA LEU A 261 -39.87 -16.87 17.45
C LEU A 261 -40.53 -17.21 18.79
N GLY A 262 -39.74 -17.38 19.85
CA GLY A 262 -40.22 -17.60 21.21
C GLY A 262 -39.10 -17.37 22.22
N PRO A 263 -39.43 -17.26 23.53
CA PRO A 263 -38.43 -17.06 24.57
C PRO A 263 -37.41 -18.20 24.61
N GLU A 264 -36.12 -17.87 24.71
CA GLU A 264 -35.03 -18.85 24.72
C GLU A 264 -35.15 -19.88 25.86
N ASN A 265 -34.64 -21.09 25.63
CA ASN A 265 -34.69 -22.21 26.59
C ASN A 265 -36.12 -22.54 27.09
N THR A 266 -37.14 -22.42 26.24
CA THR A 266 -38.52 -22.80 26.57
C THR A 266 -39.06 -23.87 25.62
N MET A 267 -40.05 -24.65 26.08
CA MET A 267 -40.73 -25.64 25.24
C MET A 267 -41.28 -25.01 23.95
N MET A 268 -41.82 -23.79 24.05
CA MET A 268 -42.33 -23.04 22.90
C MET A 268 -41.24 -22.76 21.86
N SER A 269 -40.04 -22.33 22.27
CA SER A 269 -38.96 -22.05 21.31
C SER A 269 -38.40 -23.34 20.70
N PHE A 270 -38.39 -24.45 21.45
CA PHE A 270 -37.97 -25.76 20.95
C PHE A 270 -38.96 -26.33 19.93
N GLU A 271 -40.27 -26.28 20.22
CA GLU A 271 -41.31 -26.67 19.27
C GLU A 271 -41.21 -25.87 17.98
N LYS A 272 -40.98 -24.55 18.07
CA LYS A 272 -40.73 -23.72 16.90
C LYS A 272 -39.48 -24.15 16.15
N ALA A 273 -38.36 -24.40 16.81
CA ALA A 273 -37.15 -24.86 16.12
C ALA A 273 -37.37 -26.17 15.33
N VAL A 274 -38.12 -27.12 15.90
CA VAL A 274 -38.49 -28.37 15.22
C VAL A 274 -39.43 -28.12 14.04
N GLU A 275 -40.44 -27.25 14.20
CA GLU A 275 -41.38 -26.87 13.13
C GLU A 275 -40.64 -26.28 11.91
N TYR A 276 -39.57 -25.53 12.15
CA TYR A 276 -38.72 -24.95 11.08
C TYR A 276 -37.60 -25.89 10.59
N GLY A 277 -37.61 -27.16 11.03
CA GLY A 277 -36.72 -28.20 10.50
C GLY A 277 -35.30 -28.15 11.06
N ALA A 278 -35.11 -27.71 12.31
CA ALA A 278 -33.85 -27.88 13.02
C ALA A 278 -33.52 -29.38 13.15
N HIS A 279 -32.26 -29.72 12.89
CA HIS A 279 -31.74 -31.09 13.01
C HIS A 279 -31.53 -31.51 14.47
N GLY A 280 -31.23 -30.56 15.34
CA GLY A 280 -31.09 -30.77 16.76
C GLY A 280 -31.36 -29.49 17.55
N LEU A 281 -31.43 -29.63 18.87
CA LEU A 281 -31.71 -28.56 19.80
C LEU A 281 -30.54 -28.45 20.78
N GLU A 282 -30.11 -27.23 21.04
CA GLU A 282 -29.15 -26.91 22.08
C GLU A 282 -29.91 -26.21 23.22
N SER A 283 -29.55 -26.51 24.47
CA SER A 283 -30.18 -25.98 25.68
C SER A 283 -29.13 -25.83 26.77
N ASP A 284 -29.21 -24.71 27.49
CA ASP A 284 -28.40 -24.50 28.70
C ASP A 284 -29.10 -25.11 29.92
N VAL A 285 -28.33 -25.78 30.78
CA VAL A 285 -28.82 -26.37 32.04
C VAL A 285 -28.02 -25.82 33.20
N GLN A 286 -28.69 -25.33 34.25
CA GLN A 286 -28.10 -24.84 35.49
C GLN A 286 -28.78 -25.53 36.68
N ILE A 287 -28.03 -25.77 37.77
CA ILE A 287 -28.50 -26.44 39.00
C ILE A 287 -28.51 -25.42 40.14
#